data_AF-A0A1E7LCW9-F1
#
_entry.id   AF-A0A1E7LCW9-F1
#
_cell.length_a   1.000
_cell.length_b   1.000
_cell.length_c   1.000
_cell.angle_alpha   90.00
_cell.angle_beta   90.00
_cell.angle_gamma   90.00
#
_symmetry.space_group_name_H-M   'P 1'
#
loop_
_entity.id
_entity.type
_entity.pdbx_description
1 polymer ?
#
loop_
_entity_poly.entity_id
_entity_poly.type
_entity_poly.pdbx_seq_one_letter_code
_entity_poly.pdbx_strand_id
1 'polypeptide(L)'
;MASNNRTGPTTSSRLSPRSIRSLVAATYDGVPVVLEDDGDWLLTHNEPRARAALDRFYREHFDRTLDAHWDGHVPQPRRGWLRPVGDPDHPWRETTADHPEAYPALYIGD
;
A
#
# COMPACT_ATOMS: atom_id res chain seq x y z
N MET A 1 -47.88 1.07 9.92
CA MET A 1 -47.42 2.05 10.92
C MET A 1 -46.17 1.51 11.58
N ALA A 2 -45.16 2.36 11.74
CA ALA A 2 -43.80 2.06 12.16
C ALA A 2 -43.66 1.73 13.66
N SER A 3 -42.61 1.00 14.03
CA SER A 3 -41.52 1.54 14.86
C SER A 3 -40.36 0.56 15.06
N ASN A 4 -39.16 1.12 14.89
CA ASN A 4 -37.84 0.55 15.08
C ASN A 4 -37.45 0.49 16.57
N ASN A 5 -36.51 -0.39 16.92
CA ASN A 5 -35.16 -0.07 17.44
C ASN A 5 -34.64 -1.10 18.44
N ARG A 6 -33.48 -1.69 18.09
CA ARG A 6 -32.27 -1.92 18.89
C ARG A 6 -31.64 -3.25 18.53
N THR A 7 -30.64 -3.21 17.67
CA THR A 7 -29.37 -3.88 17.96
C THR A 7 -28.29 -3.11 17.20
N GLY A 8 -27.51 -2.30 17.93
CA GLY A 8 -26.33 -1.70 17.34
C GLY A 8 -25.30 -2.80 17.04
N PRO A 9 -24.55 -2.73 15.93
CA PRO A 9 -23.35 -3.53 15.83
C PRO A 9 -22.24 -2.82 16.61
N THR A 10 -22.07 -3.24 17.87
CA THR A 10 -20.77 -3.10 18.54
C THR A 10 -19.92 -4.26 18.04
N THR A 11 -19.21 -4.05 16.94
CA THR A 11 -18.08 -4.93 16.60
C THR A 11 -16.94 -4.04 16.18
N SER A 12 -16.14 -3.66 17.17
CA SER A 12 -14.70 -3.57 16.98
C SER A 12 -14.26 -4.84 16.28
N SER A 13 -14.01 -4.75 14.98
CA SER A 13 -13.22 -5.75 14.27
C SER A 13 -11.80 -5.62 14.79
N ARG A 14 -11.56 -6.18 15.97
CA ARG A 14 -10.22 -6.50 16.46
C ARG A 14 -9.61 -7.38 15.40
N LEU A 15 -8.66 -6.81 14.66
CA LEU A 15 -7.91 -7.48 13.62
C LEU A 15 -7.27 -8.73 14.25
N SER A 16 -7.69 -9.91 13.80
CA SER A 16 -7.10 -11.18 14.23
C SER A 16 -5.67 -11.27 13.69
N PRO A 17 -4.64 -11.45 14.55
CA PRO A 17 -3.22 -11.38 14.17
C PRO A 17 -2.68 -12.66 13.51
N ARG A 18 -3.53 -13.50 12.93
CA ARG A 18 -3.12 -14.80 12.36
C ARG A 18 -3.94 -15.12 11.13
N SER A 19 -3.52 -14.61 9.98
CA SER A 19 -3.62 -15.28 8.67
C SER A 19 -3.07 -14.33 7.62
N ILE A 20 -1.78 -14.49 7.28
CA ILE A 20 -1.27 -14.46 5.90
C ILE A 20 -2.09 -13.55 4.96
N ARG A 21 -2.03 -12.24 5.18
CA ARG A 21 -2.46 -11.26 4.19
C ARG A 21 -1.20 -10.55 3.74
N SER A 22 -0.69 -11.02 2.61
CA SER A 22 0.17 -10.34 1.64
C SER A 22 0.72 -8.98 2.10
N LEU A 23 2.03 -8.80 2.07
CA LEU A 23 2.65 -7.48 2.00
C LEU A 23 2.49 -6.89 0.58
N VAL A 24 1.23 -6.88 0.13
CA VAL A 24 0.60 -5.91 -0.76
C VAL A 24 -0.56 -5.41 0.11
N ALA A 25 -0.45 -4.22 0.68
CA ALA A 25 -1.46 -3.68 1.60
C ALA A 25 -2.86 -3.75 0.99
N ALA A 26 -2.94 -3.40 -0.30
CA ALA A 26 -3.98 -3.76 -1.26
C ALA A 26 -3.54 -3.29 -2.65
N THR A 27 -4.37 -3.55 -3.66
CA THR A 27 -4.24 -2.92 -4.97
C THR A 27 -5.14 -1.68 -5.00
N TYR A 28 -4.56 -0.51 -5.24
CA TYR A 28 -5.27 0.76 -5.39
C TYR A 28 -5.17 1.23 -6.83
N ASP A 29 -6.30 1.44 -7.49
CA ASP A 29 -6.39 1.85 -8.90
C ASP A 29 -5.59 0.95 -9.86
N GLY A 30 -5.48 -0.34 -9.51
CA GLY A 30 -4.72 -1.35 -10.25
C GLY A 30 -3.23 -1.41 -9.94
N VAL A 31 -2.74 -0.60 -9.00
CA VAL A 31 -1.34 -0.59 -8.55
C VAL A 31 -1.23 -1.24 -7.17
N PRO A 32 -0.48 -2.35 -7.02
CA PRO A 32 -0.15 -2.91 -5.72
C PRO A 32 0.77 -1.97 -4.93
N VAL A 33 0.45 -1.77 -3.65
CA VAL A 33 1.28 -1.00 -2.70
C VAL A 33 1.87 -1.97 -1.68
N VAL A 34 3.18 -1.93 -1.51
CA VAL A 34 4.00 -2.72 -0.57
C VAL A 34 4.56 -1.75 0.46
N LEU A 35 4.26 -1.99 1.74
CA LEU A 35 4.64 -1.08 2.83
C LEU A 35 6.00 -1.50 3.38
N GLU A 36 6.89 -0.54 3.61
CA GLU A 36 8.13 -0.69 4.38
C GLU A 36 8.10 0.32 5.54
N ASP A 37 8.99 0.16 6.53
CA ASP A 37 9.03 1.05 7.70
C ASP A 37 9.46 2.49 7.33
N ASP A 38 10.31 2.62 6.32
CA ASP A 38 10.98 3.84 5.87
C ASP A 38 10.36 4.42 4.58
N GLY A 39 9.37 3.72 3.99
CA GLY A 39 8.69 4.18 2.79
C GLY A 39 7.74 3.15 2.18
N ASP A 40 7.15 3.49 1.05
CA ASP A 40 6.21 2.64 0.34
C ASP A 40 6.72 2.32 -1.08
N TRP A 41 6.65 1.05 -1.45
CA TRP A 41 6.89 0.58 -2.82
C TRP A 41 5.59 0.40 -3.59
N LEU A 42 5.55 0.94 -4.80
CA LEU A 42 4.39 0.89 -5.68
C LEU A 42 4.78 0.10 -6.92
N LEU A 43 4.11 -1.02 -7.20
CA LEU A 43 4.50 -1.94 -8.29
C LEU A 43 4.09 -1.42 -9.68
N THR A 44 4.61 -0.25 -10.03
CA THR A 44 4.51 0.37 -11.35
C THR A 44 5.65 1.38 -11.55
N HIS A 45 6.07 1.64 -12.78
CA HIS A 45 6.87 2.84 -13.13
C HIS A 45 6.04 4.03 -13.59
N ASN A 46 4.71 3.89 -13.67
CA ASN A 46 3.82 4.97 -14.07
C ASN A 46 3.56 5.90 -12.87
N GLU A 47 4.34 6.98 -12.78
CA GLU A 47 4.27 7.95 -11.68
C GLU A 47 2.86 8.52 -11.43
N PRO A 48 2.08 8.95 -12.44
CA PRO A 48 0.69 9.37 -12.20
C PRO A 48 -0.19 8.30 -11.55
N ARG A 49 -0.10 7.03 -12.00
CA ARG A 49 -0.90 5.94 -11.42
C ARG A 49 -0.41 5.58 -10.01
N ALA A 50 0.90 5.59 -9.81
CA ALA A 50 1.51 5.42 -8.50
C ALA A 50 1.00 6.47 -7.51
N ARG A 51 1.03 7.75 -7.88
CA ARG A 51 0.58 8.84 -7.01
C ARG A 51 -0.91 8.74 -6.68
N ALA A 52 -1.75 8.37 -7.65
CA ALA A 52 -3.18 8.15 -7.42
C ALA A 52 -3.44 6.98 -6.46
N ALA A 53 -2.75 5.86 -6.66
CA ALA A 53 -2.82 4.69 -5.80
C ALA A 53 -2.40 5.01 -4.35
N LEU A 54 -1.32 5.77 -4.19
CA LEU A 54 -0.80 6.15 -2.89
C LEU A 54 -1.72 7.16 -2.19
N ASP A 55 -2.22 8.18 -2.89
CA ASP A 55 -3.20 9.11 -2.32
C ASP A 55 -4.47 8.41 -1.86
N ARG A 56 -4.96 7.43 -2.63
CA ARG A 56 -6.09 6.59 -2.24
C ARG A 56 -5.77 5.77 -0.99
N PHE A 57 -4.61 5.12 -0.94
CA PHE A 57 -4.13 4.39 0.23
C PHE A 57 -4.11 5.29 1.48
N TYR A 58 -3.53 6.49 1.38
CA TYR A 58 -3.44 7.41 2.52
C TYR A 58 -4.81 7.88 3.03
N ARG A 59 -5.76 8.13 2.12
CA ARG A 59 -7.13 8.49 2.51
C ARG A 59 -7.83 7.34 3.21
N GLU A 60 -7.70 6.12 2.69
CA GLU A 60 -8.39 4.94 3.24
C GLU A 60 -7.82 4.49 4.60
N HIS A 61 -6.50 4.62 4.82
CA HIS A 61 -5.84 4.09 6.03
C HIS A 61 -5.48 5.13 7.08
N PHE A 62 -5.28 6.38 6.70
CA PHE A 62 -4.77 7.43 7.59
C PHE A 62 -5.65 8.69 7.65
N ASP A 63 -6.83 8.66 7.00
CA ASP A 63 -7.79 9.75 6.92
C ASP A 63 -7.15 11.08 6.49
N ARG A 64 -6.16 11.01 5.58
CA ARG A 64 -5.41 12.17 5.08
C ARG A 64 -5.00 11.96 3.62
N THR A 65 -4.70 13.04 2.91
CA THR A 65 -4.15 12.95 1.54
C THR A 65 -2.67 12.61 1.58
N LEU A 66 -2.14 12.15 0.44
CA LEU A 66 -0.70 11.96 0.25
C LEU A 66 0.09 13.25 0.56
N ASP A 67 -0.36 14.38 0.02
CA ASP A 67 0.32 15.65 0.27
C ASP A 67 0.27 16.05 1.75
N ALA A 68 -0.83 15.80 2.46
CA ALA A 68 -0.94 16.10 3.90
C ALA A 68 -0.06 15.18 4.77
N HIS A 69 0.26 13.97 4.32
CA HIS A 69 1.18 13.09 5.05
C HIS A 69 2.61 13.63 5.05
N TRP A 70 3.07 14.17 3.93
CA TRP A 70 4.41 14.73 3.77
C TRP A 70 4.46 16.26 3.90
N ASP A 71 3.48 16.90 4.56
CA ASP A 71 3.40 18.35 4.73
C ASP A 71 3.57 19.16 3.42
N GLY A 72 3.09 18.59 2.31
CA GLY A 72 3.18 19.15 0.97
C GLY A 72 4.51 18.89 0.25
N HIS A 73 5.42 18.09 0.83
CA HIS A 73 6.74 17.79 0.30
C HIS A 73 6.93 16.30 0.06
N VAL A 74 6.11 15.73 -0.83
CA VAL A 74 6.21 14.32 -1.22
C VAL A 74 7.61 14.05 -1.83
N PRO A 75 8.38 13.07 -1.31
CA PRO A 75 9.70 12.72 -1.82
C PRO A 75 9.65 12.39 -3.32
N GLN A 76 10.75 12.67 -4.01
CA GLN A 76 10.86 12.24 -5.40
C GLN A 76 10.92 10.71 -5.46
N PRO A 77 10.04 10.07 -6.25
CA PRO A 77 9.99 8.63 -6.29
C PRO A 77 11.28 8.06 -6.92
N ARG A 78 11.87 7.07 -6.26
CA ARG A 78 13.02 6.32 -6.78
C ARG A 78 12.54 5.15 -7.62
N ARG A 79 13.03 5.03 -8.85
CA ARG A 79 12.72 3.88 -9.72
C ARG A 79 13.56 2.67 -9.35
N GLY A 80 12.95 1.51 -9.30
CA GLY A 80 13.61 0.24 -9.02
C GLY A 80 12.85 -0.94 -9.62
N TRP A 81 13.30 -2.13 -9.23
CA TRP A 81 12.66 -3.39 -9.58
C TRP A 81 12.53 -4.23 -8.32
N LEU A 82 11.35 -4.80 -8.10
CA LEU A 82 11.09 -5.73 -7.00
C LEU A 82 10.76 -7.10 -7.55
N ARG A 83 11.11 -8.15 -6.80
CA ARG A 83 10.63 -9.51 -7.06
C ARG A 83 9.97 -10.09 -5.81
N PRO A 84 8.98 -10.98 -5.96
CA PRO A 84 8.52 -11.76 -4.84
C PRO A 84 9.62 -12.71 -4.36
N VAL A 85 9.74 -12.91 -3.04
CA VAL A 85 10.75 -13.82 -2.44
C VAL A 85 10.15 -14.90 -1.54
N GLY A 86 8.83 -14.88 -1.32
CA GLY A 86 8.11 -15.91 -0.53
C GLY A 86 8.35 -15.86 0.98
N ASP A 87 9.11 -14.88 1.47
CA ASP A 87 9.24 -14.56 2.89
C ASP A 87 7.93 -13.91 3.38
N PRO A 88 7.27 -14.42 4.43
CA PRO A 88 6.03 -13.85 4.92
C PRO A 88 6.18 -12.46 5.53
N ASP A 89 7.36 -12.14 6.08
CA ASP A 89 7.65 -10.88 6.75
C ASP A 89 8.17 -9.83 5.75
N HIS A 90 8.92 -10.27 4.72
CA HIS A 90 9.41 -9.41 3.64
C HIS A 90 9.20 -10.06 2.27
N PRO A 91 7.94 -10.19 1.77
CA PRO A 91 7.66 -10.96 0.57
C PRO A 91 8.16 -10.32 -0.71
N TRP A 92 8.64 -9.08 -0.68
CA TRP A 92 9.27 -8.38 -1.79
C TRP A 92 10.72 -8.07 -1.50
N ARG A 93 11.55 -8.09 -2.54
CA ARG A 93 12.96 -7.72 -2.44
C ARG A 93 13.40 -6.97 -3.69
N GLU A 94 14.25 -5.97 -3.49
CA GLU A 94 14.95 -5.29 -4.58
C GLU A 94 15.73 -6.27 -5.46
N THR A 95 15.69 -6.01 -6.77
CA THR A 95 16.30 -6.80 -7.82
C THR A 95 16.68 -5.90 -9.00
N THR A 96 17.08 -6.50 -10.12
CA THR A 96 17.35 -5.84 -11.39
C THR A 96 16.28 -6.14 -12.43
N ALA A 97 16.25 -5.34 -13.51
CA ALA A 97 15.34 -5.51 -14.66
C ALA A 97 15.47 -6.88 -15.35
N ASP A 98 16.66 -7.49 -15.28
CA ASP A 98 16.97 -8.74 -15.98
C ASP A 98 16.47 -9.99 -15.22
N HIS A 99 15.99 -9.84 -13.98
CA HIS A 99 15.47 -10.96 -13.22
C HIS A 99 14.12 -11.42 -13.82
N PRO A 100 13.90 -12.74 -14.02
CA PRO A 100 12.70 -13.25 -14.69
C PRO A 100 11.38 -12.90 -13.98
N GLU A 101 11.43 -12.68 -12.67
CA GLU A 101 10.30 -12.28 -11.82
C GLU A 101 10.35 -10.80 -11.41
N ALA A 102 11.09 -9.96 -12.14
CA ALA A 102 11.18 -8.54 -11.85
C ALA A 102 9.88 -7.80 -12.19
N TYR A 103 9.39 -7.01 -11.23
CA TYR A 103 8.29 -6.07 -11.38
C TYR A 103 8.83 -4.65 -11.31
N PRO A 104 8.44 -3.76 -12.24
CA PRO A 104 8.80 -2.35 -12.15
C PRO A 104 8.18 -1.74 -10.90
N ALA A 105 8.96 -1.01 -10.12
CA ALA A 105 8.48 -0.38 -8.90
C ALA A 105 9.00 1.05 -8.71
N LEU A 106 8.22 1.87 -8.02
CA LEU A 106 8.59 3.19 -7.52
C LEU A 106 8.61 3.13 -6.00
N TYR A 107 9.71 3.56 -5.39
CA TYR A 107 9.82 3.76 -3.94
C TYR A 107 9.55 5.22 -3.61
N ILE A 108 8.71 5.46 -2.60
CA ILE A 108 8.46 6.79 -2.03
C ILE A 108 8.68 6.68 -0.52
N GLY A 109 9.78 7.24 -0.04
CA GLY A 109 10.22 7.16 1.34
C GLY A 109 11.47 8.01 1.53
N ASP A 110 11.86 8.21 2.79
CA ASP A 110 13.06 8.97 3.18
C ASP A 110 14.30 8.04 3.23
#